data_AF-A0A2H0CA71-F1
#
_entry.id   AF-A0A2H0CA71-F1
#
_cell.length_a   1.000
_cell.length_b   1.000
_cell.length_c   1.000
_cell.angle_alpha   90.00
_cell.angle_beta   90.00
_cell.angle_gamma   90.00
#
_symmetry.space_group_name_H-M   'P 1'
#
loop_
_entity.id
_entity.type
_entity.pdbx_description
1 polymer ?
#
loop_
_entity_poly.entity_id
_entity_poly.type
_entity_poly.pdbx_seq_one_letter_code
_entity_poly.pdbx_strand_id
1 'polypeptide(L)'
;GISASVPDGTKIQGPSGWDGKIAPPVSETPSGTAPAGFSVGSTVISIGSSGGTLVFDKPVTILLPGVAGTVGYKPSGSNTWVQITNVCGGGSYSTPTAPTAPGECVINNGIDTKIVTYHFTSFGSLNVVVTPPTPAPVSSRGGGGSSTPNVPIDEAEIEEEIVPEVVSPESEEQPVVEAPKPQVLGEQIYADGTLIRGSDKKIYAVLDNALKHISSLKELQLSYAGKPIFDISDSVIARYGVVSGTKIYSTGKLIRASDKKIYAVLGNTLRHITSLEELRRSYAGIPILDVADSVI
;
A
#
# COMPACT_ATOMS: atom_id res chain seq x y z
N GLY A 1 -1.06 3.64 10.29
CA GLY A 1 -1.04 4.89 9.49
C GLY A 1 -0.53 4.57 8.10
N ILE A 2 -0.64 5.51 7.15
CA ILE A 2 -0.07 5.33 5.81
C ILE A 2 1.45 5.27 5.93
N SER A 3 2.08 4.33 5.21
CA SER A 3 3.53 4.11 5.30
C SER A 3 4.11 3.72 3.95
N ALA A 4 5.41 3.97 3.76
CA ALA A 4 6.18 3.41 2.66
C ALA A 4 7.41 2.66 3.18
N SER A 5 7.80 1.62 2.46
CA SER A 5 8.97 0.80 2.73
C SER A 5 9.88 0.81 1.51
N VAL A 6 11.13 1.23 1.73
CA VAL A 6 12.19 1.25 0.72
C VAL A 6 13.21 0.19 1.13
N PRO A 7 13.47 -0.83 0.28
CA PRO A 7 14.44 -1.87 0.61
C PRO A 7 15.86 -1.33 0.79
N ASP A 8 16.68 -2.04 1.57
CA ASP A 8 18.08 -1.68 1.76
C ASP A 8 18.87 -1.71 0.45
N GLY A 9 19.77 -0.73 0.33
CA GLY A 9 20.61 -0.55 -0.86
C GLY A 9 19.82 -0.24 -2.13
N THR A 10 18.62 0.32 -2.01
CA THR A 10 17.88 0.90 -3.15
C THR A 10 18.56 2.18 -3.59
N LYS A 11 18.86 2.30 -4.88
CA LYS A 11 19.33 3.52 -5.52
C LYS A 11 18.13 4.35 -5.95
N ILE A 12 18.26 5.66 -5.78
CA ILE A 12 17.19 6.61 -6.03
C ILE A 12 17.68 7.65 -7.02
N GLN A 13 16.93 7.84 -8.09
CA GLN A 13 17.11 8.92 -9.04
C GLN A 13 16.02 9.96 -8.80
N GLY A 14 16.43 11.17 -8.47
CA GLY A 14 15.52 12.31 -8.34
C GLY A 14 15.53 13.22 -9.56
N PRO A 15 14.60 14.19 -9.61
CA PRO A 15 14.61 15.24 -10.62
C PRO A 15 15.85 16.15 -10.49
N SER A 16 16.10 16.97 -11.50
CA SER A 16 17.13 18.01 -11.43
C SER A 16 16.92 18.92 -10.21
N GLY A 17 17.97 19.17 -9.45
CA GLY A 17 17.91 19.98 -8.22
C GLY A 17 17.35 19.26 -7.00
N TRP A 18 17.12 17.94 -7.06
CA TRP A 18 16.73 17.17 -5.88
C TRP A 18 17.82 17.19 -4.80
N ASP A 19 17.43 17.45 -3.56
CA ASP A 19 18.32 17.59 -2.40
C ASP A 19 18.68 16.26 -1.73
N GLY A 20 18.33 15.14 -2.35
CA GLY A 20 18.58 13.79 -1.82
C GLY A 20 17.62 13.36 -0.70
N LYS A 21 16.57 14.13 -0.40
CA LYS A 21 15.61 13.80 0.67
C LYS A 21 14.30 13.24 0.13
N ILE A 22 13.77 12.26 0.86
CA ILE A 22 12.44 11.70 0.60
C ILE A 22 11.50 12.27 1.67
N ALA A 23 10.51 13.04 1.25
CA ALA A 23 9.42 13.43 2.13
C ALA A 23 8.55 12.20 2.46
N PRO A 24 8.16 12.01 3.74
CA PRO A 24 7.26 10.93 4.12
C PRO A 24 5.89 11.07 3.45
N PRO A 25 5.05 10.03 3.45
CA PRO A 25 3.68 10.15 2.97
C PRO A 25 2.90 11.25 3.70
N VAL A 26 2.25 12.14 2.95
CA VAL A 26 1.38 13.20 3.46
C VAL A 26 0.00 13.04 2.84
N SER A 27 -1.05 13.11 3.66
CA SER A 27 -2.43 13.13 3.16
C SER A 27 -2.74 14.42 2.44
N GLU A 28 -3.37 14.32 1.28
CA GLU A 28 -3.80 15.46 0.47
C GLU A 28 -5.32 15.48 0.31
N THR A 29 -5.85 16.65 -0.03
CA THR A 29 -7.24 16.78 -0.46
C THR A 29 -7.43 16.12 -1.84
N PRO A 30 -8.47 15.28 -2.03
CA PRO A 30 -8.78 14.69 -3.33
C PRO A 30 -8.90 15.74 -4.43
N SER A 31 -8.12 15.60 -5.49
CA SER A 31 -8.06 16.55 -6.61
C SER A 31 -7.56 15.90 -7.90
N GLY A 32 -7.81 16.55 -9.03
CA GLY A 32 -7.41 16.10 -10.37
C GLY A 32 -8.49 15.33 -11.12
N THR A 33 -8.17 14.94 -12.34
CA THR A 33 -9.07 14.26 -13.29
C THR A 33 -8.86 12.75 -13.18
N ALA A 34 -9.91 12.03 -12.76
CA ALA A 34 -9.90 10.56 -12.69
C ALA A 34 -10.06 9.92 -14.09
N PRO A 35 -9.62 8.66 -14.29
CA PRO A 35 -9.91 7.90 -15.50
C PRO A 35 -11.41 7.75 -15.74
N ALA A 36 -11.80 7.52 -17.00
CA ALA A 36 -13.20 7.30 -17.35
C ALA A 36 -13.82 6.15 -16.53
N GLY A 37 -15.03 6.37 -16.00
CA GLY A 37 -15.71 5.43 -15.11
C GLY A 37 -15.28 5.51 -13.64
N PHE A 38 -14.41 6.45 -13.27
CA PHE A 38 -13.96 6.65 -11.90
C PHE A 38 -14.09 8.10 -11.42
N SER A 39 -14.08 8.25 -10.10
CA SER A 39 -13.81 9.51 -9.40
C SER A 39 -12.67 9.32 -8.40
N VAL A 40 -11.98 10.40 -8.03
CA VAL A 40 -10.92 10.35 -7.00
C VAL A 40 -11.57 10.10 -5.65
N GLY A 41 -11.12 9.08 -4.94
CA GLY A 41 -11.63 8.72 -3.61
C GLY A 41 -11.08 9.60 -2.50
N SER A 42 -11.51 9.33 -1.26
CA SER A 42 -11.19 10.17 -0.09
C SER A 42 -9.75 10.02 0.40
N THR A 43 -9.08 8.91 0.08
CA THR A 43 -7.69 8.70 0.46
C THR A 43 -6.79 9.10 -0.69
N VAL A 44 -6.07 10.20 -0.53
CA VAL A 44 -5.01 10.65 -1.43
C VAL A 44 -3.78 10.99 -0.59
N ILE A 45 -2.62 10.58 -1.07
CA ILE A 45 -1.33 10.95 -0.52
C ILE A 45 -0.39 11.48 -1.59
N SER A 46 0.56 12.29 -1.16
CA SER A 46 1.84 12.49 -1.84
C SER A 46 2.97 11.91 -1.02
N ILE A 47 4.01 11.44 -1.70
CA ILE A 47 5.24 10.93 -1.10
C ILE A 47 6.41 11.23 -2.03
N GLY A 48 7.62 11.40 -1.50
CA GLY A 48 8.82 11.59 -2.30
C GLY A 48 9.27 13.04 -2.34
N SER A 49 9.33 13.66 -3.52
CA SER A 49 9.87 15.01 -3.68
C SER A 49 8.79 15.98 -4.19
N SER A 50 8.79 17.20 -3.65
CA SER A 50 7.97 18.30 -4.20
C SER A 50 8.47 18.77 -5.56
N GLY A 51 9.73 18.51 -5.90
CA GLY A 51 10.37 18.91 -7.15
C GLY A 51 10.14 17.95 -8.32
N GLY A 52 9.51 16.79 -8.11
CA GLY A 52 9.32 15.80 -9.17
C GLY A 52 9.21 14.36 -8.70
N THR A 53 9.10 13.45 -9.68
CA THR A 53 9.08 12.01 -9.46
C THR A 53 10.43 11.51 -8.97
N LEU A 54 10.45 10.74 -7.89
CA LEU A 54 11.61 9.91 -7.53
C LEU A 54 11.45 8.53 -8.16
N VAL A 55 12.52 8.01 -8.76
CA VAL A 55 12.57 6.69 -9.39
C VAL A 55 13.54 5.80 -8.63
N PHE A 56 13.19 4.54 -8.46
CA PHE A 56 13.95 3.56 -7.67
C PHE A 56 14.47 2.44 -8.58
N ASP A 57 15.65 1.91 -8.30
CA ASP A 57 16.18 0.72 -9.02
C ASP A 57 15.59 -0.61 -8.49
N LYS A 58 15.01 -0.56 -7.28
CA LYS A 58 14.32 -1.66 -6.62
C LYS A 58 12.88 -1.25 -6.31
N PRO A 59 11.95 -2.22 -6.28
CA PRO A 59 10.55 -1.94 -5.98
C PRO A 59 10.39 -1.48 -4.54
N VAL A 60 9.63 -0.40 -4.36
CA VAL A 60 9.23 0.13 -3.06
C VAL A 60 7.77 -0.22 -2.79
N THR A 61 7.38 -0.32 -1.52
CA THR A 61 6.00 -0.68 -1.14
C THR A 61 5.34 0.47 -0.41
N ILE A 62 4.13 0.84 -0.80
CA ILE A 62 3.27 1.82 -0.13
C ILE A 62 2.08 1.07 0.46
N LEU A 63 1.76 1.31 1.73
CA LEU A 63 0.59 0.78 2.42
C LEU A 63 -0.45 1.88 2.59
N LEU A 64 -1.66 1.64 2.08
CA LEU A 64 -2.84 2.47 2.27
C LEU A 64 -3.83 1.72 3.19
N PRO A 65 -3.84 2.01 4.51
CA PRO A 65 -4.75 1.34 5.44
C PRO A 65 -6.19 1.76 5.22
N GLY A 66 -7.13 0.83 5.38
CA GLY A 66 -8.57 1.07 5.21
C GLY A 66 -9.00 1.38 3.77
N VAL A 67 -8.08 1.25 2.81
CA VAL A 67 -8.39 1.36 1.38
C VAL A 67 -8.51 -0.04 0.81
N ALA A 68 -9.72 -0.37 0.35
CA ALA A 68 -9.99 -1.55 -0.46
C ALA A 68 -10.57 -1.13 -1.81
N GLY A 69 -10.28 -1.88 -2.88
CA GLY A 69 -10.78 -1.62 -4.22
C GLY A 69 -9.74 -1.00 -5.17
N THR A 70 -10.21 -0.15 -6.10
CA THR A 70 -9.37 0.42 -7.15
C THR A 70 -8.49 1.54 -6.60
N VAL A 71 -7.23 1.55 -7.01
CA VAL A 71 -6.27 2.61 -6.70
C VAL A 71 -5.63 3.15 -7.96
N GLY A 72 -5.06 4.35 -7.85
CA GLY A 72 -4.33 5.00 -8.93
C GLY A 72 -3.13 5.75 -8.40
N TYR A 73 -2.35 6.28 -9.34
CA TYR A 73 -1.32 7.27 -9.08
C TYR A 73 -1.51 8.48 -9.98
N LYS A 74 -1.04 9.64 -9.53
CA LYS A 74 -1.02 10.88 -10.32
C LYS A 74 0.44 11.27 -10.54
N PRO A 75 0.97 11.20 -11.78
CA PRO A 75 2.35 11.56 -12.08
C PRO A 75 2.68 12.99 -11.61
N SER A 76 3.92 13.23 -11.20
CA SER A 76 4.35 14.57 -10.83
C SER A 76 4.17 15.56 -11.98
N GLY A 77 3.63 16.74 -11.71
CA GLY A 77 3.31 17.76 -12.72
C GLY A 77 2.06 17.47 -13.56
N SER A 78 1.40 16.31 -13.37
CA SER A 78 0.13 15.98 -14.01
C SER A 78 -1.05 16.29 -13.10
N ASN A 79 -2.19 16.63 -13.71
CA ASN A 79 -3.47 16.68 -13.01
C ASN A 79 -4.37 15.47 -13.30
N THR A 80 -3.90 14.51 -14.10
CA THR A 80 -4.63 13.32 -14.51
C THR A 80 -4.13 12.10 -13.75
N TRP A 81 -5.07 11.34 -13.19
CA TRP A 81 -4.83 10.08 -12.52
C TRP A 81 -4.71 8.93 -13.52
N VAL A 82 -3.83 8.00 -13.21
CA VAL A 82 -3.65 6.73 -13.92
C VAL A 82 -4.09 5.61 -12.99
N GLN A 83 -4.96 4.72 -13.45
CA GLN A 83 -5.37 3.54 -12.69
C GLN A 83 -4.24 2.50 -12.67
N ILE A 84 -3.99 1.92 -11.50
CA ILE A 84 -3.10 0.76 -11.36
C ILE A 84 -3.92 -0.49 -11.64
N THR A 85 -3.75 -1.08 -12.82
CA THR A 85 -4.52 -2.27 -13.27
C THR A 85 -3.80 -3.58 -13.00
N ASN A 86 -2.47 -3.56 -12.89
CA ASN A 86 -1.69 -4.76 -12.62
C ASN A 86 -1.89 -5.23 -11.17
N VAL A 87 -2.22 -6.50 -11.01
CA VAL A 87 -2.20 -7.16 -9.69
C VAL A 87 -0.80 -7.71 -9.45
N CYS A 88 -0.28 -7.60 -8.22
CA CYS A 88 1.03 -8.15 -7.88
C CYS A 88 0.99 -9.69 -7.94
N GLY A 89 1.39 -10.26 -9.08
CA GLY A 89 1.15 -11.66 -9.42
C GLY A 89 2.04 -12.67 -8.69
N GLY A 90 1.48 -13.79 -8.25
CA GLY A 90 2.25 -14.92 -7.69
C GLY A 90 2.75 -14.76 -6.25
N GLY A 91 2.46 -13.63 -5.60
CA GLY A 91 2.84 -13.34 -4.21
C GLY A 91 1.66 -13.36 -3.24
N SER A 92 1.95 -13.17 -1.95
CA SER A 92 0.93 -12.99 -0.89
C SER A 92 0.83 -11.53 -0.48
N TYR A 93 -0.22 -11.13 0.24
CA TYR A 93 -0.31 -9.77 0.77
C TYR A 93 0.88 -9.41 1.68
N SER A 94 1.40 -10.37 2.46
CA SER A 94 2.60 -10.17 3.29
C SER A 94 3.88 -10.03 2.46
N THR A 95 3.96 -10.71 1.32
CA THR A 95 5.14 -10.79 0.45
C THR A 95 4.71 -10.66 -1.01
N PRO A 96 4.33 -9.45 -1.47
CA PRO A 96 3.91 -9.26 -2.84
C PRO A 96 5.08 -9.47 -3.80
N THR A 97 4.79 -10.09 -4.94
CA THR A 97 5.77 -10.14 -6.04
C THR A 97 5.82 -8.76 -6.68
N ALA A 98 7.04 -8.28 -6.93
CA ALA A 98 7.24 -7.01 -7.59
C ALA A 98 6.83 -7.05 -9.07
N PRO A 99 6.34 -5.93 -9.62
CA PRO A 99 6.11 -5.80 -11.05
C PRO A 99 7.45 -5.66 -11.80
N THR A 100 7.40 -5.82 -13.12
CA THR A 100 8.54 -5.46 -13.99
C THR A 100 8.75 -3.95 -13.96
N ALA A 101 10.00 -3.52 -13.71
CA ALA A 101 10.35 -2.10 -13.73
C ALA A 101 10.07 -1.46 -15.12
N PRO A 102 9.62 -0.20 -15.18
CA PRO A 102 9.37 0.74 -14.08
C PRO A 102 7.94 0.69 -13.51
N GLY A 103 7.22 -0.41 -13.71
CA GLY A 103 5.78 -0.48 -13.49
C GLY A 103 5.36 -0.54 -12.03
N GLU A 104 4.05 -0.63 -11.87
CA GLU A 104 3.38 -0.66 -10.59
C GLU A 104 2.35 -1.79 -10.56
N CYS A 105 2.11 -2.33 -9.37
CA CYS A 105 1.05 -3.30 -9.13
C CYS A 105 0.39 -3.09 -7.77
N VAL A 106 -0.79 -3.65 -7.61
CA VAL A 106 -1.59 -3.59 -6.39
C VAL A 106 -1.88 -4.98 -5.82
N ILE A 107 -1.92 -5.08 -4.49
CA ILE A 107 -2.49 -6.23 -3.78
C ILE A 107 -3.26 -5.74 -2.56
N ASN A 108 -4.41 -6.34 -2.26
CA ASN A 108 -5.23 -5.98 -1.09
C ASN A 108 -5.61 -7.24 -0.30
N ASN A 109 -5.91 -7.06 0.99
CA ASN A 109 -6.40 -8.12 1.89
C ASN A 109 -7.90 -7.96 2.22
N GLY A 110 -8.62 -7.17 1.42
CA GLY A 110 -10.02 -6.79 1.67
C GLY A 110 -10.23 -5.61 2.62
N ILE A 111 -9.18 -5.14 3.31
CA ILE A 111 -9.25 -3.98 4.23
C ILE A 111 -8.23 -2.92 3.82
N ASP A 112 -6.99 -3.35 3.60
CA ASP A 112 -5.84 -2.52 3.29
C ASP A 112 -5.28 -2.85 1.92
N THR A 113 -4.66 -1.86 1.29
CA THR A 113 -4.04 -1.99 -0.03
C THR A 113 -2.55 -1.72 0.05
N LYS A 114 -1.75 -2.59 -0.57
CA LYS A 114 -0.33 -2.34 -0.87
C LYS A 114 -0.17 -2.03 -2.35
N ILE A 115 0.61 -1.00 -2.63
CA ILE A 115 1.08 -0.65 -3.97
C ILE A 115 2.58 -0.95 -4.01
N VAL A 116 3.00 -1.77 -4.96
CA VAL A 116 4.43 -2.02 -5.23
C VAL A 116 4.78 -1.30 -6.51
N THR A 117 5.76 -0.41 -6.47
CA THR A 117 6.08 0.52 -7.57
C THR A 117 7.58 0.82 -7.61
N TYR A 118 8.06 1.41 -8.71
CA TYR A 118 9.43 1.93 -8.85
C TYR A 118 9.46 3.47 -8.83
N HIS A 119 8.38 4.14 -8.42
CA HIS A 119 8.38 5.59 -8.34
C HIS A 119 7.56 6.15 -7.17
N PHE A 120 7.93 7.33 -6.69
CA PHE A 120 7.14 8.12 -5.73
C PHE A 120 6.56 9.36 -6.40
N THR A 121 5.24 9.50 -6.26
CA THR A 121 4.36 10.55 -6.79
C THR A 121 3.17 10.68 -5.82
N SER A 122 2.00 11.12 -6.31
CA SER A 122 0.75 10.97 -5.55
C SER A 122 0.09 9.61 -5.81
N PHE A 123 -0.53 9.03 -4.79
CA PHE A 123 -1.28 7.77 -4.85
C PHE A 123 -2.62 7.93 -4.12
N GLY A 124 -3.62 7.15 -4.50
CA GLY A 124 -4.93 7.27 -3.87
C GLY A 124 -5.96 6.25 -4.33
N SER A 125 -7.05 6.19 -3.58
CA SER A 125 -8.24 5.41 -3.91
C SER A 125 -8.99 6.00 -5.10
N LEU A 126 -9.59 5.16 -5.93
CA LEU A 126 -10.51 5.53 -7.00
C LEU A 126 -11.87 4.85 -6.76
N ASN A 127 -12.95 5.62 -6.84
CA ASN A 127 -14.31 5.12 -6.70
C ASN A 127 -14.92 4.87 -8.08
N VAL A 128 -15.58 3.72 -8.26
CA VAL A 128 -16.33 3.43 -9.49
C VAL A 128 -17.52 4.39 -9.58
N VAL A 129 -17.65 5.07 -10.72
CA VAL A 129 -18.82 5.89 -11.04
C VAL A 129 -19.76 5.03 -11.86
N VAL A 130 -20.87 4.62 -11.23
CA VAL A 130 -21.97 3.96 -11.93
C VAL A 130 -22.74 5.01 -12.71
N THR A 131 -22.57 5.04 -14.04
CA THR A 131 -23.45 5.85 -14.89
C THR A 131 -24.84 5.20 -14.90
N PRO A 132 -25.90 5.98 -14.63
CA PRO A 132 -27.25 5.46 -14.78
C PRO A 132 -27.46 5.03 -16.24
N PRO A 133 -28.22 3.94 -16.47
CA PRO A 133 -28.49 3.51 -17.83
C PRO A 133 -29.13 4.65 -18.61
N THR A 134 -28.59 4.95 -19.78
CA THR A 134 -29.20 5.92 -20.70
C THR A 134 -30.64 5.48 -20.96
N PRO A 135 -31.65 6.33 -20.71
CA PRO A 135 -33.02 5.97 -21.02
C PRO A 135 -33.12 5.63 -22.50
N ALA A 136 -33.82 4.53 -22.81
CA ALA A 136 -33.98 4.08 -24.19
C ALA A 136 -34.49 5.24 -25.06
N PRO A 137 -33.98 5.39 -26.30
CA PRO A 137 -34.44 6.45 -27.18
C PRO A 137 -35.96 6.31 -27.37
N VAL A 138 -36.70 7.31 -26.90
CA VAL A 138 -38.11 7.44 -27.25
C VAL A 138 -38.18 7.67 -28.76
N SER A 139 -38.76 6.71 -29.48
CA SER A 139 -38.98 6.82 -30.92
C SER A 139 -40.00 7.93 -31.19
N SER A 140 -39.55 9.18 -31.25
CA SER A 140 -40.36 10.29 -31.74
C SER A 140 -40.44 10.17 -33.26
N ARG A 141 -41.57 9.66 -33.72
CA ARG A 141 -41.91 9.45 -35.12
C ARG A 141 -42.36 10.78 -35.73
N GLY A 142 -41.46 11.43 -36.47
CA GLY A 142 -41.76 12.55 -37.37
C GLY A 142 -40.45 13.07 -37.96
N GLY A 143 -40.21 13.16 -39.26
CA GLY A 143 -41.09 13.13 -40.42
C GLY A 143 -40.74 14.32 -41.31
N GLY A 144 -39.92 14.07 -42.36
CA GLY A 144 -39.50 15.04 -43.38
C GLY A 144 -38.10 15.64 -43.10
N GLY A 145 -37.10 15.60 -43.97
CA GLY A 145 -37.02 15.38 -45.40
C GLY A 145 -36.16 16.52 -45.99
N SER A 146 -35.06 16.19 -46.70
CA SER A 146 -34.46 16.98 -47.80
C SER A 146 -32.94 16.72 -47.95
N SER A 147 -32.61 15.91 -48.97
CA SER A 147 -31.62 16.10 -50.04
C SER A 147 -30.20 16.65 -49.76
N THR A 148 -29.19 15.76 -49.96
CA THR A 148 -27.91 15.82 -50.75
C THR A 148 -27.10 17.14 -50.88
N PRO A 149 -25.75 17.15 -51.11
CA PRO A 149 -24.95 16.13 -51.79
C PRO A 149 -23.54 15.81 -51.24
N ASN A 150 -23.02 14.73 -51.82
CA ASN A 150 -21.68 14.16 -51.79
C ASN A 150 -20.55 15.20 -52.03
N VAL A 151 -19.55 15.26 -51.15
CA VAL A 151 -18.27 15.95 -51.39
C VAL A 151 -17.14 14.95 -51.12
N PRO A 152 -16.27 14.66 -52.11
CA PRO A 152 -15.03 13.93 -51.90
C PRO A 152 -13.94 14.91 -51.41
N ILE A 153 -13.24 14.55 -50.33
CA ILE A 153 -12.05 15.25 -49.84
C ILE A 153 -11.11 14.13 -49.35
N ASP A 154 -10.24 13.64 -50.22
CA ASP A 154 -8.90 14.14 -50.58
C ASP A 154 -7.87 13.73 -49.52
N GLU A 155 -6.98 12.88 -50.00
CA GLU A 155 -6.01 12.07 -49.28
C GLU A 155 -4.71 12.86 -49.25
N ALA A 156 -4.45 13.54 -48.12
CA ALA A 156 -3.22 14.29 -47.92
C ALA A 156 -2.18 13.41 -47.22
N GLU A 157 -1.28 12.88 -48.05
CA GLU A 157 0.02 12.34 -47.72
C GLU A 157 0.87 13.44 -47.03
N ILE A 158 1.36 13.16 -45.83
CA ILE A 158 2.36 14.00 -45.16
C ILE A 158 3.62 13.14 -45.00
N GLU A 159 4.54 13.32 -45.94
CA GLU A 159 5.95 13.02 -45.77
C GLU A 159 6.54 14.10 -44.84
N GLU A 160 7.17 13.70 -43.73
CA GLU A 160 8.06 14.60 -42.98
C GLU A 160 9.40 13.90 -42.68
N GLU A 161 10.32 14.20 -43.58
CA GLU A 161 11.73 14.57 -43.40
C GLU A 161 12.51 14.08 -42.16
N ILE A 162 13.43 13.18 -42.47
CA ILE A 162 14.56 12.70 -41.68
C ILE A 162 15.61 13.82 -41.55
N VAL A 163 15.93 14.25 -40.32
CA VAL A 163 17.04 15.18 -40.04
C VAL A 163 18.10 14.47 -39.16
N PRO A 164 19.40 14.57 -39.48
CA PRO A 164 20.41 13.64 -38.98
C PRO A 164 20.93 13.94 -37.57
N GLU A 165 21.37 12.83 -36.97
CA GLU A 165 22.31 12.59 -35.88
C GLU A 165 23.35 13.71 -35.63
N VAL A 166 23.31 14.28 -34.42
CA VAL A 166 24.38 15.14 -33.88
C VAL A 166 25.13 14.37 -32.80
N VAL A 167 26.42 14.16 -33.07
CA VAL A 167 27.40 13.41 -32.30
C VAL A 167 28.14 14.33 -31.32
N SER A 168 28.21 13.92 -30.04
CA SER A 168 29.25 14.16 -29.00
C SER A 168 29.61 15.63 -28.59
N PRO A 169 30.08 15.92 -27.35
CA PRO A 169 31.18 15.21 -26.68
C PRO A 169 30.97 14.77 -25.21
N GLU A 170 31.62 13.65 -24.93
CA GLU A 170 32.31 13.23 -23.71
C GLU A 170 32.46 14.30 -22.61
N SER A 171 31.78 14.09 -21.48
CA SER A 171 31.92 14.87 -20.25
C SER A 171 32.89 14.17 -19.31
N GLU A 172 33.95 14.89 -18.93
CA GLU A 172 34.96 14.50 -17.94
C GLU A 172 34.36 13.94 -16.65
N GLU A 173 34.93 12.82 -16.21
CA GLU A 173 34.66 12.13 -14.97
C GLU A 173 35.31 12.90 -13.79
N GLN A 174 34.52 13.61 -13.00
CA GLN A 174 34.97 14.22 -11.75
C GLN A 174 35.05 13.17 -10.60
N PRO A 175 35.97 13.34 -9.64
CA PRO A 175 36.19 12.36 -8.58
C PRO A 175 34.97 12.25 -7.67
N VAL A 176 34.45 11.02 -7.54
CA VAL A 176 33.34 10.67 -6.65
C VAL A 176 33.80 10.81 -5.20
N VAL A 177 33.43 11.92 -4.56
CA VAL A 177 33.52 12.08 -3.11
C VAL A 177 32.46 11.16 -2.50
N GLU A 178 32.90 10.14 -1.77
CA GLU A 178 32.03 9.19 -1.08
C GLU A 178 31.13 9.93 -0.09
N ALA A 179 29.86 10.13 -0.47
CA ALA A 179 28.89 10.82 0.35
C ALA A 179 28.59 10.03 1.63
N PRO A 180 28.42 10.71 2.78
CA PRO A 180 28.04 10.04 4.02
C PRO A 180 26.72 9.29 3.82
N LYS A 181 26.71 8.01 4.23
CA LYS A 181 25.54 7.13 4.14
C LYS A 181 24.30 7.86 4.66
N PRO A 182 23.25 8.04 3.84
CA PRO A 182 22.05 8.73 4.30
C PRO A 182 21.35 7.89 5.37
N GLN A 183 21.39 8.35 6.62
CA GLN A 183 20.46 7.89 7.64
C GLN A 183 19.10 8.50 7.31
N VAL A 184 18.23 7.70 6.71
CA VAL A 184 16.85 8.11 6.47
C VAL A 184 16.17 8.14 7.83
N LEU A 185 15.98 9.34 8.39
CA LEU A 185 15.25 9.60 9.63
C LEU A 185 13.73 9.45 9.38
N GLY A 186 13.34 8.29 8.84
CA GLY A 186 11.97 7.88 8.64
C GLY A 186 11.52 7.00 9.80
N GLU A 187 10.29 7.19 10.25
CA GLU A 187 9.72 6.44 11.36
C GLU A 187 9.52 4.97 10.97
N GLN A 188 10.41 4.10 11.43
CA GLN A 188 10.38 2.67 11.10
C GLN A 188 9.25 1.97 11.88
N ILE A 189 8.20 1.57 11.17
CA ILE A 189 7.13 0.70 11.70
C ILE A 189 7.51 -0.75 11.39
N TYR A 190 7.62 -1.55 12.43
CA TYR A 190 7.89 -2.98 12.36
C TYR A 190 6.60 -3.77 12.16
N ALA A 191 6.64 -4.77 11.27
CA ALA A 191 5.52 -5.65 10.98
C ALA A 191 5.26 -6.65 12.12
N ASP A 192 4.06 -7.20 12.16
CA ASP A 192 3.70 -8.25 13.12
C ASP A 192 4.63 -9.47 13.03
N GLY A 193 4.97 -10.02 14.19
CA GLY A 193 5.94 -11.09 14.36
C GLY A 193 7.40 -10.64 14.39
N THR A 194 7.68 -9.33 14.30
CA THR A 194 9.03 -8.78 14.45
C THR A 194 9.43 -8.72 15.92
N LEU A 195 10.70 -9.03 16.22
CA LEU A 195 11.28 -8.85 17.55
C LEU A 195 12.01 -7.52 17.63
N ILE A 196 11.66 -6.70 18.60
CA ILE A 196 12.29 -5.40 18.85
C ILE A 196 12.81 -5.33 20.29
N ARG A 197 13.88 -4.56 20.50
CA ARG A 197 14.50 -4.36 21.81
C ARG A 197 14.82 -2.89 22.03
N GLY A 198 14.40 -2.37 23.19
CA GLY A 198 14.61 -0.98 23.59
C GLY A 198 15.87 -0.75 24.41
N SER A 199 15.96 0.44 25.01
CA SER A 199 17.05 0.78 25.93
C SER A 199 17.03 -0.08 27.20
N ASP A 200 15.84 -0.51 27.64
CA ASP A 200 15.61 -1.36 28.81
C ASP A 200 16.06 -2.83 28.62
N LYS A 201 16.56 -3.16 27.42
CA LYS A 201 17.02 -4.49 27.00
C LYS A 201 15.94 -5.57 27.04
N LYS A 202 14.68 -5.21 27.24
CA LYS A 202 13.56 -6.15 27.13
C LYS A 202 13.24 -6.40 25.67
N ILE A 203 12.90 -7.64 25.36
CA ILE A 203 12.55 -8.07 24.01
C ILE A 203 11.03 -8.09 23.90
N TYR A 204 10.51 -7.45 22.88
CA TYR A 204 9.09 -7.40 22.58
C TYR A 204 8.83 -8.05 21.22
N ALA A 205 7.76 -8.81 21.11
CA ALA A 205 7.19 -9.20 19.83
C ALA A 205 6.12 -8.18 19.44
N VAL A 206 6.21 -7.64 18.23
CA VAL A 206 5.13 -6.83 17.63
C VAL A 206 4.02 -7.78 17.22
N LEU A 207 2.80 -7.57 17.72
CA LEU A 207 1.63 -8.38 17.40
C LEU A 207 0.41 -7.47 17.30
N ASP A 208 -0.23 -7.45 16.13
CA ASP A 208 -1.42 -6.65 15.81
C ASP A 208 -1.26 -5.17 16.24
N ASN A 209 -0.10 -4.59 15.94
CA ASN A 209 0.29 -3.22 16.30
C ASN A 209 0.44 -2.95 17.83
N ALA A 210 0.63 -4.01 18.62
CA ALA A 210 0.89 -3.94 20.05
C ALA A 210 2.19 -4.67 20.43
N LEU A 211 2.75 -4.38 21.61
CA LEU A 211 3.94 -5.08 22.10
C LEU A 211 3.59 -6.13 23.12
N LYS A 212 4.00 -7.37 22.82
CA LYS A 212 4.05 -8.45 23.79
C LYS A 212 5.47 -8.57 24.33
N HIS A 213 5.66 -8.26 25.61
CA HIS A 213 6.92 -8.50 26.29
C HIS A 213 7.21 -10.01 26.38
N ILE A 214 8.39 -10.43 25.92
CA ILE A 214 8.88 -11.80 26.04
C ILE A 214 9.64 -11.91 27.36
N SER A 215 8.93 -12.41 28.39
CA SER A 215 9.42 -12.41 29.77
C SER A 215 10.46 -13.49 30.09
N SER A 216 10.67 -14.47 29.19
CA SER A 216 11.58 -15.60 29.43
C SER A 216 12.36 -16.02 28.18
N LEU A 217 13.61 -16.45 28.40
CA LEU A 217 14.43 -17.05 27.34
C LEU A 217 13.80 -18.31 26.74
N LYS A 218 13.05 -19.07 27.56
CA LYS A 218 12.34 -20.27 27.09
C LYS A 218 11.25 -19.92 26.08
N GLU A 219 10.49 -18.85 26.30
CA GLU A 219 9.50 -18.37 25.32
C GLU A 219 10.19 -17.85 24.05
N LEU A 220 11.27 -17.09 24.19
CA LEU A 220 12.05 -16.59 23.06
C LEU A 220 12.56 -17.76 22.19
N GLN A 221 13.11 -18.79 22.81
CA GLN A 221 13.66 -19.96 22.12
C GLN A 221 12.57 -20.84 21.49
N LEU A 222 11.45 -21.08 22.18
CA LEU A 222 10.40 -21.97 21.66
C LEU A 222 9.55 -21.32 20.56
N SER A 223 9.22 -20.03 20.70
CA SER A 223 8.26 -19.35 19.82
C SER A 223 8.91 -18.48 18.75
N TYR A 224 10.19 -18.10 18.93
CA TYR A 224 10.84 -17.11 18.07
C TYR A 224 12.30 -17.47 17.69
N ALA A 225 12.69 -18.74 17.80
CA ALA A 225 14.03 -19.19 17.38
C ALA A 225 14.37 -18.75 15.96
N GLY A 226 15.59 -18.22 15.79
CA GLY A 226 16.12 -17.81 14.49
C GLY A 226 15.61 -16.46 13.96
N LYS A 227 14.69 -15.78 14.65
CA LYS A 227 14.24 -14.44 14.26
C LYS A 227 15.25 -13.37 14.68
N PRO A 228 15.58 -12.40 13.81
CA PRO A 228 16.43 -11.27 14.19
C PRO A 228 15.74 -10.39 15.22
N ILE A 229 16.53 -9.81 16.12
CA ILE A 229 16.09 -8.82 17.12
C ILE A 229 16.63 -7.46 16.68
N PHE A 230 15.74 -6.50 16.44
CA PHE A 230 16.12 -5.14 16.06
C PHE A 230 16.24 -4.25 17.30
N ASP A 231 17.41 -3.63 17.48
CA ASP A 231 17.61 -2.61 18.51
C ASP A 231 17.05 -1.28 18.02
N ILE A 232 16.12 -0.69 18.79
CA ILE A 232 15.38 0.51 18.40
C ILE A 232 15.28 1.50 19.55
N SER A 233 14.96 2.76 19.24
CA SER A 233 14.75 3.79 20.27
C SER A 233 13.44 3.59 21.02
N ASP A 234 13.42 3.97 22.29
CA ASP A 234 12.21 3.89 23.14
C ASP A 234 11.06 4.75 22.59
N SER A 235 11.37 5.82 21.84
CA SER A 235 10.38 6.64 21.15
C SER A 235 9.60 5.87 20.08
N VAL A 236 10.20 4.85 19.45
CA VAL A 236 9.51 3.96 18.51
C VAL A 236 8.70 2.92 19.27
N ILE A 237 9.22 2.39 20.38
CA ILE A 237 8.51 1.44 21.26
C ILE A 237 7.24 2.08 21.84
N ALA A 238 7.32 3.32 22.29
CA ALA A 238 6.20 4.05 22.90
C ALA A 238 5.00 4.27 21.97
N ARG A 239 5.17 4.08 20.66
CA ARG A 239 4.09 4.20 19.66
C ARG A 239 3.25 2.95 19.54
N TYR A 240 3.76 1.81 20.01
CA TYR A 240 3.00 0.59 20.08
C TYR A 240 2.24 0.54 21.40
N GLY A 241 0.99 0.04 21.36
CA GLY A 241 0.24 -0.21 22.58
C GLY A 241 0.98 -1.22 23.45
N VAL A 242 1.40 -0.82 24.65
CA VAL A 242 1.98 -1.75 25.63
C VAL A 242 0.83 -2.50 26.31
N VAL A 243 0.43 -3.62 25.72
CA VAL A 243 -0.52 -4.56 26.35
C VAL A 243 0.25 -5.40 27.35
N SER A 244 0.29 -4.93 28.59
CA SER A 244 0.89 -5.67 29.71
C SER A 244 -0.01 -6.86 30.05
N GLY A 245 0.40 -8.06 29.64
CA GLY A 245 -0.12 -9.32 30.19
C GLY A 245 -1.41 -9.88 29.57
N THR A 246 -2.09 -9.17 28.67
CA THR A 246 -3.24 -9.75 27.96
C THR A 246 -2.73 -10.68 26.86
N LYS A 247 -3.04 -11.97 27.00
CA LYS A 247 -2.68 -13.01 26.03
C LYS A 247 -3.33 -12.66 24.68
N ILE A 248 -2.54 -12.16 23.74
CA ILE A 248 -3.00 -11.84 22.38
C ILE A 248 -3.23 -13.15 21.64
N TYR A 249 -4.42 -13.32 21.09
CA TYR A 249 -4.76 -14.45 20.23
C TYR A 249 -4.63 -13.99 18.78
N SER A 250 -3.98 -14.78 17.94
CA SER A 250 -3.86 -14.47 16.51
C SER A 250 -5.25 -14.44 15.86
N THR A 251 -5.42 -13.57 14.85
CA THR A 251 -6.61 -13.58 13.97
C THR A 251 -6.95 -15.00 13.50
N GLY A 252 -8.25 -15.33 13.52
CA GLY A 252 -8.77 -16.65 13.15
C GLY A 252 -8.83 -17.67 14.29
N LYS A 253 -8.39 -17.33 15.51
CA LYS A 253 -8.62 -18.17 16.70
C LYS A 253 -10.03 -18.00 17.25
N LEU A 254 -10.50 -19.04 17.93
CA LEU A 254 -11.74 -19.02 18.70
C LEU A 254 -11.42 -18.96 20.19
N ILE A 255 -12.07 -18.04 20.90
CA ILE A 255 -12.00 -17.93 22.35
C ILE A 255 -13.39 -18.04 22.96
N ARG A 256 -13.48 -18.58 24.18
CA ARG A 256 -14.72 -18.72 24.93
C ARG A 256 -14.60 -18.03 26.29
N ALA A 257 -15.55 -17.15 26.57
CA ALA A 257 -15.66 -16.39 27.81
C ALA A 257 -16.15 -17.26 28.98
N SER A 258 -16.20 -16.68 30.18
CA SER A 258 -16.83 -17.33 31.34
C SER A 258 -18.33 -17.57 31.12
N ASP A 259 -19.01 -16.66 30.40
CA ASP A 259 -20.43 -16.74 30.05
C ASP A 259 -20.76 -17.77 28.93
N LYS A 260 -19.75 -18.53 28.50
CA LYS A 260 -19.79 -19.55 27.44
C LYS A 260 -20.06 -19.02 26.04
N LYS A 261 -20.09 -17.70 25.82
CA LYS A 261 -20.10 -17.13 24.47
C LYS A 261 -18.76 -17.38 23.79
N ILE A 262 -18.84 -17.66 22.50
CA ILE A 262 -17.68 -17.95 21.66
C ILE A 262 -17.44 -16.74 20.74
N TYR A 263 -16.20 -16.29 20.69
CA TYR A 263 -15.78 -15.17 19.87
C TYR A 263 -14.73 -15.62 18.86
N ALA A 264 -14.86 -15.17 17.62
CA ALA A 264 -13.81 -15.21 16.63
C ALA A 264 -12.93 -13.96 16.78
N VAL A 265 -11.62 -14.17 16.83
CA VAL A 265 -10.63 -13.09 16.88
C VAL A 265 -10.40 -12.57 15.47
N LEU A 266 -10.70 -11.29 15.23
CA LEU A 266 -10.58 -10.59 13.95
C LEU A 266 -9.71 -9.34 14.14
N GLY A 267 -8.39 -9.49 14.02
CA GLY A 267 -7.43 -8.46 14.41
C GLY A 267 -7.61 -8.08 15.87
N ASN A 268 -7.92 -6.79 16.12
CA ASN A 268 -8.15 -6.23 17.46
C ASN A 268 -9.62 -6.27 17.90
N THR A 269 -10.47 -6.97 17.17
CA THR A 269 -11.90 -7.06 17.49
C THR A 269 -12.31 -8.50 17.74
N LEU A 270 -13.31 -8.66 18.59
CA LEU A 270 -13.96 -9.93 18.85
C LEU A 270 -15.32 -9.93 18.20
N ARG A 271 -15.56 -10.91 17.33
CA ARG A 271 -16.88 -11.15 16.76
C ARG A 271 -17.54 -12.28 17.52
N HIS A 272 -18.65 -11.97 18.20
CA HIS A 272 -19.48 -12.99 18.83
C HIS A 272 -20.11 -13.90 17.78
N ILE A 273 -19.95 -15.21 17.94
CA ILE A 273 -20.60 -16.24 17.12
C ILE A 273 -21.91 -16.59 17.81
N THR A 274 -23.02 -16.15 17.24
CA THR A 274 -24.35 -16.26 17.88
C THR A 274 -25.04 -17.59 17.62
N SER A 275 -24.54 -18.39 16.66
CA SER A 275 -25.17 -19.65 16.27
C SER A 275 -24.17 -20.79 16.09
N LEU A 276 -24.63 -22.00 16.41
CA LEU A 276 -23.86 -23.22 16.19
C LEU A 276 -23.64 -23.53 14.70
N GLU A 277 -24.56 -23.05 13.85
CA GLU A 277 -24.45 -23.21 12.39
C GLU A 277 -23.31 -22.38 11.82
N GLU A 278 -23.17 -21.12 12.25
CA GLU A 278 -22.02 -20.27 11.89
C GLU A 278 -20.70 -20.89 12.37
N LEU A 279 -20.67 -21.38 13.62
CA LEU A 279 -19.49 -22.04 14.18
C LEU A 279 -19.06 -23.25 13.33
N ARG A 280 -20.02 -24.11 12.94
CA ARG A 280 -19.76 -25.30 12.12
C ARG A 280 -19.38 -24.95 10.69
N ARG A 281 -19.99 -23.93 10.08
CA ARG A 281 -19.76 -23.60 8.68
C ARG A 281 -18.44 -22.86 8.46
N SER A 282 -18.10 -21.95 9.35
CA SER A 282 -16.98 -21.01 9.14
C SER A 282 -15.73 -21.35 9.96
N TYR A 283 -15.87 -22.14 11.03
CA TYR A 283 -14.79 -22.40 11.98
C TYR A 283 -14.63 -23.88 12.35
N ALA A 284 -15.12 -24.80 11.50
CA ALA A 284 -14.95 -26.23 11.71
C ALA A 284 -13.47 -26.62 11.91
N GLY A 285 -13.21 -27.40 12.96
CA GLY A 285 -11.87 -27.90 13.26
C GLY A 285 -10.95 -26.91 13.99
N ILE A 286 -11.39 -25.68 14.25
CA ILE A 286 -10.60 -24.70 15.00
C ILE A 286 -10.79 -24.93 16.51
N PRO A 287 -9.70 -25.13 17.30
CA PRO A 287 -9.80 -25.28 18.75
C PRO A 287 -10.36 -24.01 19.41
N ILE A 288 -11.26 -24.20 20.37
CA ILE A 288 -11.82 -23.12 21.20
C ILE A 288 -10.99 -23.03 22.48
N LEU A 289 -10.43 -21.86 22.77
CA LEU A 289 -9.63 -21.61 23.97
C LEU A 289 -10.50 -20.95 25.03
N ASP A 290 -10.56 -21.52 26.23
CA ASP A 290 -11.22 -20.88 27.37
C ASP A 290 -10.34 -19.74 27.92
N VAL A 291 -10.94 -18.56 28.11
CA VAL A 291 -10.25 -17.34 28.54
C VAL A 291 -11.00 -16.64 29.66
N ALA A 292 -10.30 -15.83 30.46
CA ALA A 292 -10.92 -14.97 31.46
C ALA A 292 -11.65 -13.79 30.77
N ASP A 293 -12.72 -13.30 31.39
CA ASP A 293 -13.51 -12.19 30.84
C ASP A 293 -12.71 -10.90 30.68
N SER A 294 -11.64 -10.71 31.45
CA SER A 294 -10.72 -9.58 31.29
C SER A 294 -9.95 -9.58 29.95
N VAL A 295 -10.11 -10.62 29.14
CA VAL A 295 -9.48 -10.79 27.82
C VAL A 295 -10.45 -10.46 26.68
N ILE A 296 -11.74 -10.27 26.98
CA ILE A 296 -12.83 -10.05 26.01
C ILE A 296 -13.32 -8.61 26.10
#